data_AF-A0A6L4A912-F1
#
_entry.id   AF-A0A6L4A912-F1
#
_cell.length_a   1.000
_cell.length_b   1.000
_cell.length_c   1.000
_cell.angle_alpha   90.00
_cell.angle_beta   90.00
_cell.angle_gamma   90.00
#
_symmetry.space_group_name_H-M   'P 1'
#
loop_
_entity.id
_entity.type
_entity.pdbx_description
1 polymer ?
#
loop_
_entity_poly.entity_id
_entity_poly.type
_entity_poly.pdbx_seq_one_letter_code
_entity_poly.pdbx_strand_id
1 'polypeptide(L)'
;AIAIKGAEIVAVGPTAEIVANFEAPEVVDCSGQVIMPGLVNAHTHLSMTLMRGLADDLRLDVWLMGYIMPAEKIYVNEEFVYLGAKLALAELILSGTTCFADMYYFESEVARAAAEVGMRGLCGQTILKFPSPDAESYEDSLAYTEKFIQQWKGHPLVVPSVAPHAPYTSTDELLQLCADLAHKYDVPVIIHVAETKQEVEDSRNEFGMPVVPRIKKMGILDHKCLCAHCVHIDSGEIRTLRNHNAGVSHNPTSNLKLASGIAPVKTMLDQGVNVGIGTDGTASNNDLDMFTEIHLAALLAKVATNDPTTLPAKEALLMATRLGAQACHVGDITGSLEVGKRADIIMVNQKTLHNTPFFSHDPDGIYGQLVYSTKSTDVAHVMCNGVWLMRDRQLLTIDLPPILEQAQIIAVQIDKYIREYSGNIMSKLLSIASFQRQESFEIQLKTRFDHPEMLQRLLEHPDVQIVKETRYRQYDTYFLFNDGSRVRYREDDTLDDANEVTGVRTRLTYTSPTKEREFDRA
;
A
#
# COMPACT_ATOMS: atom_id res chain seq x y z
N ALA A 1 -25.74 -18.51 21.61
CA ALA A 1 -26.42 -17.29 21.13
C ALA A 1 -25.67 -16.04 21.61
N ILE A 2 -25.89 -14.92 20.92
CA ILE A 2 -25.32 -13.60 21.24
C ILE A 2 -26.50 -12.65 21.37
N ALA A 3 -26.57 -11.89 22.47
CA ALA A 3 -27.54 -10.81 22.64
C ALA A 3 -26.86 -9.47 22.36
N ILE A 4 -27.52 -8.64 21.56
CA ILE A 4 -27.00 -7.35 21.09
C ILE A 4 -28.00 -6.26 21.47
N LYS A 5 -27.52 -5.14 22.02
CA LYS A 5 -28.34 -3.97 22.33
C LYS A 5 -27.69 -2.72 21.75
N GLY A 6 -28.34 -2.10 20.76
CA GLY A 6 -27.74 -1.01 20.01
C GLY A 6 -26.46 -1.51 19.35
N ALA A 7 -25.33 -0.86 19.66
CA ALA A 7 -24.03 -1.20 19.10
C ALA A 7 -23.25 -2.27 19.88
N GLU A 8 -23.74 -2.74 21.03
CA GLU A 8 -22.95 -3.51 22.00
C GLU A 8 -23.41 -4.96 22.14
N ILE A 9 -22.45 -5.84 22.32
CA ILE A 9 -22.68 -7.21 22.77
C ILE A 9 -22.97 -7.17 24.27
N VAL A 10 -24.16 -7.60 24.67
CA VAL A 10 -24.59 -7.59 26.09
C VAL A 10 -24.57 -8.96 26.75
N ALA A 11 -24.59 -10.05 25.96
CA ALA A 11 -24.38 -11.40 26.46
C ALA A 11 -23.93 -12.36 25.35
N VAL A 12 -23.13 -13.35 25.73
CA VAL A 12 -22.69 -14.47 24.88
C VAL A 12 -22.76 -15.74 25.73
N GLY A 13 -23.40 -16.80 25.21
CA GLY A 13 -23.53 -18.05 25.96
C GLY A 13 -24.38 -19.11 25.27
N PRO A 14 -24.63 -20.25 25.94
CA PRO A 14 -25.54 -21.28 25.45
C PRO A 14 -26.90 -20.71 25.08
N THR A 15 -27.46 -21.15 23.95
CA THR A 15 -28.71 -20.57 23.42
C THR A 15 -29.87 -20.64 24.42
N ALA A 16 -30.01 -21.75 25.15
CA ALA A 16 -31.06 -21.90 26.15
C ALA A 16 -30.97 -20.85 27.28
N GLU A 17 -29.76 -20.51 27.71
CA GLU A 17 -29.54 -19.51 28.78
C GLU A 17 -29.82 -18.10 28.29
N ILE A 18 -29.39 -17.77 27.07
CA ILE A 18 -29.62 -16.42 26.51
C ILE A 18 -31.11 -16.18 26.27
N VAL A 19 -31.82 -17.12 25.65
CA VAL A 19 -33.25 -16.97 25.35
C VAL A 19 -34.11 -16.94 26.63
N ALA A 20 -33.66 -17.55 27.72
CA ALA A 20 -34.36 -17.47 29.00
C ALA A 20 -34.22 -16.11 29.71
N ASN A 21 -33.12 -15.39 29.46
CA ASN A 21 -32.77 -14.16 30.19
C ASN A 21 -32.92 -12.88 29.36
N PHE A 22 -33.06 -13.00 28.03
CA PHE A 22 -33.13 -11.87 27.11
C PHE A 22 -34.31 -12.04 26.14
N GLU A 23 -35.01 -10.93 25.89
CA GLU A 23 -36.04 -10.81 24.86
C GLU A 23 -35.59 -9.75 23.86
N ALA A 24 -35.78 -10.00 22.56
CA ALA A 24 -35.39 -9.10 21.49
C ALA A 24 -36.51 -8.97 20.45
N PRO A 25 -36.70 -7.78 19.85
CA PRO A 25 -37.69 -7.58 18.78
C PRO A 25 -37.32 -8.31 17.48
N GLU A 26 -36.02 -8.60 17.30
CA GLU A 26 -35.50 -9.38 16.18
C GLU A 26 -34.71 -10.57 16.72
N VAL A 27 -35.00 -11.75 16.18
CA VAL A 27 -34.24 -12.99 16.42
C VAL A 27 -33.79 -13.54 15.08
N VAL A 28 -32.48 -13.73 14.91
CA VAL A 28 -31.89 -14.31 13.70
C VAL A 28 -31.47 -15.74 14.00
N ASP A 29 -32.06 -16.69 13.28
CA ASP A 29 -31.65 -18.11 13.36
C ASP A 29 -30.43 -18.36 12.48
N CYS A 30 -29.28 -18.58 13.12
CA CYS A 30 -28.01 -18.87 12.46
C CYS A 30 -27.73 -20.39 12.38
N SER A 31 -28.75 -21.24 12.43
CA SER A 31 -28.60 -22.69 12.40
C SER A 31 -27.82 -23.18 11.17
N GLY A 32 -26.70 -23.88 11.40
CA GLY A 32 -25.81 -24.35 10.34
C GLY A 32 -24.81 -23.32 9.82
N GLN A 33 -24.74 -22.15 10.47
CA GLN A 33 -23.72 -21.14 10.24
C GLN A 33 -22.77 -21.05 11.45
N VAL A 34 -21.59 -20.50 11.23
CA VAL A 34 -20.67 -20.10 12.29
C VAL A 34 -20.83 -18.60 12.53
N ILE A 35 -21.06 -18.22 13.79
CA ILE A 35 -21.04 -16.83 14.23
C ILE A 35 -19.64 -16.54 14.77
N MET A 36 -18.98 -15.53 14.23
CA MET A 36 -17.63 -15.13 14.64
C MET A 36 -17.47 -13.60 14.57
N PRO A 37 -16.44 -13.01 15.20
CA PRO A 37 -16.12 -11.60 14.98
C PRO A 37 -15.93 -11.34 13.49
N GLY A 38 -16.34 -10.16 13.03
CA GLY A 38 -15.98 -9.75 11.68
C GLY A 38 -14.48 -9.63 11.51
N LEU A 39 -14.03 -9.83 10.27
CA LEU A 39 -12.62 -9.83 9.94
C LEU A 39 -12.06 -8.41 10.05
N VAL A 40 -10.80 -8.33 10.48
CA VAL A 40 -10.02 -7.10 10.57
C VAL A 40 -8.94 -7.15 9.50
N ASN A 41 -9.11 -6.35 8.45
CA ASN A 41 -8.09 -6.18 7.41
C ASN A 41 -7.08 -5.12 7.89
N ALA A 42 -5.90 -5.55 8.31
CA ALA A 42 -4.93 -4.70 8.99
C ALA A 42 -4.11 -3.80 8.05
N HIS A 43 -4.31 -3.87 6.73
CA HIS A 43 -3.67 -2.95 5.79
C HIS A 43 -4.32 -2.98 4.41
N THR A 44 -4.73 -1.81 3.93
CA THR A 44 -5.34 -1.59 2.62
C THR A 44 -4.86 -0.30 1.96
N HIS A 45 -5.12 -0.22 0.65
CA HIS A 45 -5.20 1.01 -0.12
C HIS A 45 -6.54 1.00 -0.89
N LEU A 46 -7.66 1.30 -0.23
CA LEU A 46 -9.01 1.00 -0.72
C LEU A 46 -9.30 1.61 -2.09
N SER A 47 -8.93 2.86 -2.31
CA SER A 47 -9.25 3.55 -3.57
C SER A 47 -8.45 3.04 -4.77
N MET A 48 -7.39 2.25 -4.55
CA MET A 48 -6.69 1.54 -5.63
C MET A 48 -7.55 0.44 -6.28
N THR A 49 -8.75 0.14 -5.75
CA THR A 49 -9.74 -0.73 -6.42
C THR A 49 -10.10 -0.26 -7.83
N LEU A 50 -10.01 1.04 -8.12
CA LEU A 50 -10.18 1.61 -9.46
C LEU A 50 -8.98 1.37 -10.39
N MET A 51 -7.84 0.94 -9.85
CA MET A 51 -6.61 0.59 -10.57
C MET A 51 -6.32 -0.92 -10.52
N ARG A 52 -7.31 -1.73 -10.17
CA ARG A 52 -7.15 -3.19 -10.07
C ARG A 52 -6.66 -3.80 -11.38
N GLY A 53 -5.56 -4.56 -11.29
CA GLY A 53 -4.97 -5.25 -12.44
C GLY A 53 -4.43 -4.32 -13.53
N LEU A 54 -4.11 -3.06 -13.19
CA LEU A 54 -3.64 -2.09 -14.17
C LEU A 54 -2.28 -2.46 -14.79
N ALA A 55 -1.36 -2.96 -13.96
CA ALA A 55 -0.02 -3.36 -14.36
C ALA A 55 0.48 -4.50 -13.47
N ASP A 56 0.48 -5.73 -13.98
CA ASP A 56 0.92 -6.92 -13.25
C ASP A 56 2.28 -7.43 -13.76
N ASP A 57 2.93 -8.32 -12.99
CA ASP A 57 4.18 -9.00 -13.34
C ASP A 57 5.38 -8.08 -13.61
N LEU A 58 5.49 -7.00 -12.82
CA LEU A 58 6.59 -6.03 -12.86
C LEU A 58 7.33 -5.98 -11.52
N ARG A 59 8.61 -5.58 -11.55
CA ARG A 59 9.39 -5.29 -10.33
C ARG A 59 8.76 -4.09 -9.59
N LEU A 60 8.77 -4.10 -8.25
CA LEU A 60 8.10 -3.08 -7.41
C LEU A 60 8.40 -1.63 -7.82
N ASP A 61 9.67 -1.29 -8.03
CA ASP A 61 10.09 0.05 -8.46
C ASP A 61 9.54 0.43 -9.85
N VAL A 62 9.52 -0.52 -10.79
CA VAL A 62 8.98 -0.32 -12.15
C VAL A 62 7.47 -0.18 -12.11
N TRP A 63 6.79 -1.00 -11.30
CA TRP A 63 5.36 -0.95 -11.09
C TRP A 63 4.94 0.38 -10.47
N LEU A 64 5.55 0.74 -9.34
CA LEU A 64 5.22 1.93 -8.56
C LEU A 64 5.53 3.22 -9.33
N MET A 65 6.79 3.40 -9.73
CA MET A 65 7.25 4.65 -10.37
C MET A 65 6.86 4.72 -11.84
N GLY A 66 6.71 3.58 -12.51
CA GLY A 66 6.45 3.52 -13.94
C GLY A 66 4.98 3.55 -14.31
N TYR A 67 4.08 3.04 -13.46
CA TYR A 67 2.66 2.86 -13.80
C TYR A 67 1.72 3.45 -12.74
N ILE A 68 1.87 3.07 -11.47
CA ILE A 68 0.94 3.46 -10.41
C ILE A 68 1.02 4.95 -10.09
N MET A 69 2.16 5.46 -9.62
CA MET A 69 2.30 6.88 -9.26
C MET A 69 2.00 7.84 -10.42
N PRO A 70 2.37 7.54 -11.69
CA PRO A 70 1.93 8.34 -12.83
C PRO A 70 0.40 8.36 -13.02
N ALA A 71 -0.27 7.22 -12.87
CA ALA A 71 -1.73 7.16 -12.93
C ALA A 71 -2.37 7.92 -11.76
N GLU A 72 -1.83 7.74 -10.54
CA GLU A 72 -2.29 8.44 -9.34
C GLU A 72 -2.21 9.95 -9.51
N LYS A 73 -1.07 10.46 -9.97
CA LYS A 73 -0.84 11.89 -10.20
C LYS A 73 -1.87 12.54 -11.14
N ILE A 74 -2.41 11.77 -12.10
CA ILE A 74 -3.33 12.28 -13.11
C ILE A 74 -4.80 12.11 -12.69
N TYR A 75 -5.13 10.99 -12.05
CA TYR A 75 -6.52 10.58 -11.84
C TYR A 75 -6.99 10.65 -10.39
N VAL A 76 -6.08 10.61 -9.40
CA VAL A 76 -6.47 10.63 -7.99
C VAL A 76 -6.86 12.04 -7.58
N ASN A 77 -8.12 12.19 -7.23
CA ASN A 77 -8.74 13.36 -6.62
C ASN A 77 -9.80 12.88 -5.61
N GLU A 78 -10.49 13.80 -4.95
CA GLU A 78 -11.53 13.48 -3.94
C GLU A 78 -12.62 12.53 -4.48
N GLU A 79 -13.12 12.76 -5.70
CA GLU A 79 -14.16 11.92 -6.31
C GLU A 79 -13.67 10.51 -6.61
N PHE A 80 -12.45 10.38 -7.12
CA PHE A 80 -11.78 9.09 -7.36
C PHE A 80 -11.64 8.32 -6.04
N VAL A 81 -11.13 8.98 -4.99
CA VAL A 81 -10.90 8.35 -3.69
C VAL A 81 -12.21 7.89 -3.09
N TYR A 82 -13.24 8.74 -3.07
CA TYR A 82 -14.55 8.40 -2.54
C TYR A 82 -15.20 7.22 -3.31
N LEU A 83 -15.20 7.26 -4.64
CA LEU A 83 -15.79 6.20 -5.45
C LEU A 83 -15.04 4.86 -5.28
N GLY A 84 -13.71 4.90 -5.31
CA GLY A 84 -12.87 3.72 -5.08
C GLY A 84 -13.07 3.14 -3.68
N ALA A 85 -13.15 3.99 -2.66
CA ALA A 85 -13.45 3.55 -1.30
C ALA A 85 -14.84 2.88 -1.21
N LYS A 86 -15.89 3.44 -1.83
CA LYS A 86 -17.22 2.81 -1.85
C LYS A 86 -17.22 1.45 -2.56
N LEU A 87 -16.46 1.31 -3.66
CA LEU A 87 -16.28 0.02 -4.35
C LEU A 87 -15.57 -1.00 -3.45
N ALA A 88 -14.47 -0.59 -2.81
CA ALA A 88 -13.70 -1.43 -1.89
C ALA A 88 -14.52 -1.88 -0.67
N LEU A 89 -15.24 -0.95 -0.05
CA LEU A 89 -16.09 -1.23 1.11
C LEU A 89 -17.19 -2.24 0.77
N ALA A 90 -17.76 -2.19 -0.45
CA ALA A 90 -18.71 -3.20 -0.90
C ALA A 90 -18.08 -4.59 -0.95
N GLU A 91 -16.88 -4.71 -1.51
CA GLU A 91 -16.12 -5.97 -1.57
C GLU A 91 -15.77 -6.48 -0.17
N LEU A 92 -15.30 -5.60 0.72
CA LEU A 92 -14.99 -5.92 2.12
C LEU A 92 -16.21 -6.45 2.88
N ILE A 93 -17.39 -5.82 2.71
CA ILE A 93 -18.63 -6.34 3.31
C ILE A 93 -18.96 -7.71 2.72
N LEU A 94 -18.87 -7.87 1.40
CA LEU A 94 -19.14 -9.15 0.74
C LEU A 94 -18.15 -10.24 1.17
N SER A 95 -16.95 -9.92 1.65
CA SER A 95 -15.96 -10.88 2.14
C SER A 95 -15.93 -11.05 3.67
N GLY A 96 -16.81 -10.36 4.40
CA GLY A 96 -16.92 -10.52 5.86
C GLY A 96 -15.98 -9.65 6.69
N THR A 97 -15.38 -8.63 6.10
CA THR A 97 -14.60 -7.63 6.82
C THR A 97 -15.54 -6.60 7.47
N THR A 98 -15.26 -6.25 8.72
CA THR A 98 -16.01 -5.22 9.47
C THR A 98 -15.11 -4.08 9.95
N CYS A 99 -13.79 -4.27 9.90
CA CYS A 99 -12.80 -3.26 10.24
C CYS A 99 -11.65 -3.32 9.24
N PHE A 100 -11.17 -2.17 8.78
CA PHE A 100 -9.99 -2.08 7.93
C PHE A 100 -8.99 -1.04 8.48
N ALA A 101 -7.74 -1.09 8.02
CA ALA A 101 -6.76 -0.02 8.20
C ALA A 101 -6.26 0.43 6.83
N ASP A 102 -6.59 1.67 6.45
CA ASP A 102 -6.25 2.24 5.15
C ASP A 102 -5.13 3.28 5.27
N MET A 103 -4.33 3.36 4.22
CA MET A 103 -3.34 4.41 4.03
C MET A 103 -3.45 4.90 2.60
N TYR A 104 -4.02 6.08 2.36
CA TYR A 104 -4.04 6.63 1.01
C TYR A 104 -4.03 8.16 1.02
N TYR A 105 -4.26 8.74 -0.16
CA TYR A 105 -4.44 10.19 -0.34
C TYR A 105 -5.91 10.58 -0.12
N PHE A 106 -6.16 11.84 0.20
CA PHE A 106 -7.50 12.37 0.47
C PHE A 106 -8.28 11.51 1.49
N GLU A 107 -7.63 11.11 2.58
CA GLU A 107 -8.14 10.09 3.50
C GLU A 107 -9.47 10.48 4.18
N SER A 108 -9.80 11.78 4.20
CA SER A 108 -11.11 12.25 4.63
C SER A 108 -12.26 11.68 3.78
N GLU A 109 -12.04 11.41 2.50
CA GLU A 109 -13.04 10.83 1.60
C GLU A 109 -13.22 9.32 1.83
N VAL A 110 -12.15 8.60 2.20
CA VAL A 110 -12.22 7.21 2.67
C VAL A 110 -13.01 7.14 3.96
N ALA A 111 -12.68 8.00 4.94
CA ALA A 111 -13.38 8.11 6.20
C ALA A 111 -14.87 8.44 6.02
N ARG A 112 -15.19 9.35 5.09
CA ARG A 112 -16.57 9.70 4.71
C ARG A 112 -17.31 8.49 4.15
N ALA A 113 -16.74 7.80 3.17
CA ALA A 113 -17.34 6.60 2.60
C ALA A 113 -17.58 5.52 3.68
N ALA A 114 -16.61 5.27 4.55
CA ALA A 114 -16.71 4.28 5.62
C ALA A 114 -17.81 4.63 6.63
N ALA A 115 -17.89 5.89 7.06
CA ALA A 115 -18.92 6.38 7.98
C ALA A 115 -20.33 6.28 7.38
N GLU A 116 -20.50 6.64 6.10
CA GLU A 116 -21.80 6.53 5.40
C GLU A 116 -22.24 5.07 5.21
N VAL A 117 -21.30 4.18 4.90
CA VAL A 117 -21.56 2.74 4.73
C VAL A 117 -21.80 2.05 6.07
N GLY A 118 -21.24 2.58 7.16
CA GLY A 118 -21.33 2.01 8.50
C GLY A 118 -20.21 1.01 8.83
N MET A 119 -19.06 1.07 8.16
CA MET A 119 -17.90 0.21 8.42
C MET A 119 -16.85 0.92 9.29
N ARG A 120 -16.16 0.17 10.15
CA ARG A 120 -15.07 0.68 10.99
C ARG A 120 -13.78 0.80 10.19
N GLY A 121 -13.05 1.90 10.36
CA GLY A 121 -11.79 2.15 9.66
C GLY A 121 -10.76 2.85 10.54
N LEU A 122 -9.52 2.36 10.49
CA LEU A 122 -8.33 3.11 10.88
C LEU A 122 -7.81 3.80 9.62
N CYS A 123 -8.02 5.11 9.50
CA CYS A 123 -7.81 5.84 8.26
C CYS A 123 -6.56 6.71 8.39
N GLY A 124 -5.50 6.39 7.64
CA GLY A 124 -4.19 7.02 7.73
C GLY A 124 -3.89 7.93 6.55
N GLN A 125 -3.79 9.23 6.80
CA GLN A 125 -3.44 10.18 5.74
C GLN A 125 -1.98 10.03 5.34
N THR A 126 -1.76 9.72 4.07
CA THR A 126 -0.41 9.51 3.51
C THR A 126 0.39 10.81 3.47
N ILE A 127 1.65 10.74 3.90
CA ILE A 127 2.62 11.84 3.84
C ILE A 127 3.91 11.35 3.17
N LEU A 128 4.42 12.11 2.20
CA LEU A 128 5.59 11.80 1.38
C LEU A 128 6.56 12.98 1.34
N LYS A 129 7.87 12.73 1.18
CA LYS A 129 8.87 13.80 1.01
C LYS A 129 8.79 14.56 -0.32
N PHE A 130 7.94 14.12 -1.24
CA PHE A 130 7.73 14.69 -2.58
C PHE A 130 6.23 14.91 -2.82
N PRO A 131 5.84 15.74 -3.81
CA PRO A 131 4.44 16.08 -4.05
C PRO A 131 3.55 14.84 -4.25
N SER A 132 2.35 14.87 -3.66
CA SER A 132 1.31 13.85 -3.75
C SER A 132 0.05 14.42 -4.43
N PRO A 133 -0.94 13.59 -4.82
CA PRO A 133 -2.18 14.07 -5.44
C PRO A 133 -2.94 15.14 -4.64
N ASP A 134 -2.81 15.13 -3.31
CA ASP A 134 -3.50 16.01 -2.37
C ASP A 134 -2.63 17.12 -1.76
N ALA A 135 -1.33 17.16 -2.07
CA ALA A 135 -0.40 18.14 -1.49
C ALA A 135 0.81 18.43 -2.39
N GLU A 136 1.15 19.71 -2.53
CA GLU A 136 2.34 20.14 -3.30
C GLU A 136 3.66 19.98 -2.52
N SER A 137 3.58 19.92 -1.19
CA SER A 137 4.72 19.78 -0.26
C SER A 137 4.36 18.89 0.93
N TYR A 138 5.36 18.37 1.65
CA TYR A 138 5.08 17.58 2.85
C TYR A 138 4.50 18.44 3.98
N GLU A 139 4.78 19.74 4.00
CA GLU A 139 4.16 20.70 4.91
C GLU A 139 2.65 20.83 4.66
N ASP A 140 2.25 20.87 3.39
CA ASP A 140 0.82 20.86 3.01
C ASP A 140 0.17 19.53 3.40
N SER A 141 0.84 18.39 3.20
CA SER A 141 0.36 17.08 3.65
C SER A 141 0.18 17.01 5.17
N LEU A 142 1.14 17.54 5.94
CA LEU A 142 1.04 17.63 7.41
C LEU A 142 -0.13 18.51 7.84
N ALA A 143 -0.32 19.66 7.18
CA ALA A 143 -1.44 20.55 7.46
C ALA A 143 -2.80 19.94 7.09
N TYR A 144 -2.89 19.19 5.99
CA TYR A 144 -4.07 18.40 5.64
C TYR A 144 -4.33 17.31 6.68
N THR A 145 -3.30 16.56 7.06
CA THR A 145 -3.38 15.48 8.07
C THR A 145 -3.91 16.00 9.40
N GLU A 146 -3.42 17.16 9.85
CA GLU A 146 -3.91 17.81 11.06
C GLU A 146 -5.40 18.17 10.98
N LYS A 147 -5.86 18.74 9.85
CA LYS A 147 -7.29 19.04 9.63
C LYS A 147 -8.14 17.77 9.61
N PHE A 148 -7.67 16.74 8.92
CA PHE A 148 -8.32 15.43 8.86
C PHE A 148 -8.47 14.81 10.26
N ILE A 149 -7.41 14.83 11.09
CA ILE A 149 -7.48 14.38 12.48
C ILE A 149 -8.51 15.18 13.27
N GLN A 150 -8.48 16.52 13.18
CA GLN A 150 -9.42 17.38 13.89
C GLN A 150 -10.88 17.12 13.50
N GLN A 151 -11.13 16.79 12.24
CA GLN A 151 -12.47 16.49 11.72
C GLN A 151 -13.01 15.15 12.21
N TRP A 152 -12.18 14.10 12.23
CA TRP A 152 -12.63 12.73 12.43
C TRP A 152 -12.37 12.17 13.83
N LYS A 153 -11.53 12.82 14.64
CA LYS A 153 -11.22 12.34 15.99
C LYS A 153 -12.48 12.28 16.86
N GLY A 154 -12.72 11.12 17.46
CA GLY A 154 -13.90 10.86 18.28
C GLY A 154 -15.11 10.32 17.52
N HIS A 155 -15.02 10.15 16.19
CA HIS A 155 -16.04 9.47 15.42
C HIS A 155 -16.19 8.00 15.86
N PRO A 156 -17.41 7.43 15.97
CA PRO A 156 -17.63 6.08 16.51
C PRO A 156 -17.09 4.93 15.63
N LEU A 157 -16.84 5.20 14.35
CA LEU A 157 -16.37 4.21 13.37
C LEU A 157 -15.00 4.52 12.78
N VAL A 158 -14.54 5.78 12.84
CA VAL A 158 -13.32 6.22 12.15
C VAL A 158 -12.28 6.59 13.20
N VAL A 159 -11.10 6.02 13.07
CA VAL A 159 -9.91 6.38 13.84
C VAL A 159 -8.94 7.07 12.88
N PRO A 160 -8.85 8.42 12.88
CA PRO A 160 -7.88 9.11 12.04
C PRO A 160 -6.46 8.83 12.53
N SER A 161 -5.53 8.68 11.58
CA SER A 161 -4.13 8.32 11.83
C SER A 161 -3.18 9.12 10.95
N VAL A 162 -1.92 9.21 11.36
CA VAL A 162 -0.84 9.77 10.55
C VAL A 162 -0.18 8.63 9.78
N ALA A 163 0.08 8.78 8.49
CA ALA A 163 0.65 7.70 7.69
C ALA A 163 1.84 8.16 6.84
N PRO A 164 3.05 8.36 7.43
CA PRO A 164 4.25 8.47 6.60
C PRO A 164 4.37 7.18 5.77
N HIS A 165 4.44 7.31 4.45
CA HIS A 165 4.33 6.14 3.56
C HIS A 165 5.36 5.05 3.89
N ALA A 166 6.64 5.38 3.82
CA ALA A 166 7.73 4.45 4.15
C ALA A 166 9.03 5.19 4.49
N PRO A 167 9.98 4.57 5.22
CA PRO A 167 11.27 5.19 5.56
C PRO A 167 12.10 5.65 4.37
N TYR A 168 12.02 4.99 3.21
CA TYR A 168 12.75 5.40 2.00
C TYR A 168 12.09 6.56 1.24
N THR A 169 10.81 6.82 1.50
CA THR A 169 10.05 7.96 0.95
C THR A 169 9.93 9.14 1.93
N SER A 170 10.63 9.06 3.06
CA SER A 170 10.61 10.09 4.11
C SER A 170 12.02 10.51 4.51
N THR A 171 12.22 11.79 4.81
CA THR A 171 13.42 12.26 5.51
C THR A 171 13.31 11.95 7.01
N ASP A 172 14.43 11.94 7.72
CA ASP A 172 14.44 11.79 9.19
C ASP A 172 13.62 12.90 9.88
N GLU A 173 13.73 14.14 9.39
CA GLU A 173 12.93 15.27 9.85
C GLU A 173 11.43 15.04 9.63
N LEU A 174 11.03 14.57 8.45
CA LEU A 174 9.63 14.29 8.15
C LEU A 174 9.05 13.20 9.07
N LEU A 175 9.81 12.13 9.32
CA LEU A 175 9.40 11.07 10.25
C LEU A 175 9.19 11.62 11.67
N GLN A 176 10.09 12.50 12.13
CA GLN A 176 9.94 13.16 13.43
C GLN A 176 8.70 14.06 13.47
N LEU A 177 8.44 14.85 12.43
CA LEU A 177 7.25 15.70 12.34
C LEU A 177 5.95 14.88 12.36
N CYS A 178 5.93 13.73 11.68
CA CYS A 178 4.81 12.79 11.73
C CYS A 178 4.61 12.21 13.13
N ALA A 179 5.69 11.84 13.83
CA ALA A 179 5.63 11.38 15.22
C ALA A 179 5.08 12.49 16.14
N ASP A 180 5.60 13.71 16.03
CA ASP A 180 5.16 14.86 16.83
C ASP A 180 3.67 15.17 16.61
N LEU A 181 3.17 15.06 15.37
CA LEU A 181 1.76 15.24 15.04
C LEU A 181 0.89 14.13 15.65
N ALA A 182 1.33 12.87 15.55
CA ALA A 182 0.64 11.73 16.17
C ALA A 182 0.59 11.87 17.70
N HIS A 183 1.69 12.32 18.32
CA HIS A 183 1.76 12.62 19.75
C HIS A 183 0.78 13.73 20.16
N LYS A 184 0.78 14.84 19.43
CA LYS A 184 -0.07 16.01 19.70
C LYS A 184 -1.54 15.64 19.80
N TYR A 185 -1.99 14.69 18.98
CA TYR A 185 -3.39 14.26 18.94
C TYR A 185 -3.64 12.87 19.55
N ASP A 186 -2.65 12.17 20.13
CA ASP A 186 -2.78 10.77 20.57
C ASP A 186 -3.51 9.88 19.54
N VAL A 187 -3.03 9.93 18.29
CA VAL A 187 -3.56 9.11 17.20
C VAL A 187 -2.54 8.07 16.74
N PRO A 188 -2.99 6.97 16.10
CA PRO A 188 -2.07 5.96 15.59
C PRO A 188 -1.20 6.45 14.43
N VAL A 189 -0.13 5.70 14.18
CA VAL A 189 0.74 5.83 13.01
C VAL A 189 0.72 4.54 12.20
N ILE A 190 0.51 4.64 10.89
CA ILE A 190 0.61 3.52 9.95
C ILE A 190 1.84 3.76 9.06
N ILE A 191 2.67 2.75 8.83
CA ILE A 191 3.89 2.90 8.00
C ILE A 191 4.32 1.56 7.40
N HIS A 192 4.78 1.54 6.14
CA HIS A 192 5.44 0.37 5.55
C HIS A 192 6.86 0.21 6.13
N VAL A 193 7.23 -1.00 6.55
CA VAL A 193 8.50 -1.25 7.24
C VAL A 193 9.17 -2.52 6.72
N ALA A 194 10.39 -2.38 6.20
CA ALA A 194 11.24 -3.50 5.80
C ALA A 194 10.50 -4.50 4.89
N GLU A 195 9.79 -3.97 3.91
CA GLU A 195 9.03 -4.74 2.94
C GLU A 195 9.97 -5.52 2.01
N THR A 196 11.01 -4.85 1.51
CA THR A 196 11.96 -5.45 0.57
C THR A 196 13.35 -5.55 1.15
N LYS A 197 14.12 -6.53 0.65
CA LYS A 197 15.53 -6.67 1.01
C LYS A 197 16.34 -5.43 0.62
N GLN A 198 16.03 -4.83 -0.53
CA GLN A 198 16.69 -3.62 -1.03
C GLN A 198 16.50 -2.45 -0.05
N GLU A 199 15.29 -2.23 0.46
CA GLU A 199 15.02 -1.19 1.47
C GLU A 199 15.93 -1.33 2.70
N VAL A 200 16.11 -2.56 3.21
CA VAL A 200 16.95 -2.83 4.38
C VAL A 200 18.43 -2.59 4.07
N GLU A 201 18.89 -2.99 2.89
CA GLU A 201 20.27 -2.77 2.43
C GLU A 201 20.55 -1.27 2.24
N ASP A 202 19.64 -0.54 1.60
CA ASP A 202 19.74 0.91 1.41
C ASP A 202 19.76 1.64 2.74
N SER A 203 18.89 1.28 3.69
CA SER A 203 18.87 1.87 5.03
C SER A 203 20.22 1.68 5.73
N ARG A 204 20.83 0.49 5.62
CA ARG A 204 22.15 0.22 6.20
C ARG A 204 23.25 1.03 5.54
N ASN A 205 23.22 1.15 4.21
CA ASN A 205 24.23 1.86 3.45
C ASN A 205 24.18 3.38 3.69
N GLU A 206 22.98 3.96 3.72
CA GLU A 206 22.77 5.41 3.82
C GLU A 206 22.81 5.90 5.28
N PHE A 207 22.18 5.17 6.21
CA PHE A 207 21.99 5.62 7.60
C PHE A 207 22.80 4.82 8.63
N GLY A 208 23.54 3.79 8.19
CA GLY A 208 24.35 2.95 9.08
C GLY A 208 23.52 2.04 10.00
N MET A 209 22.20 1.91 9.76
CA MET A 209 21.32 1.11 10.60
C MET A 209 20.15 0.48 9.81
N PRO A 210 19.57 -0.63 10.30
CA PRO A 210 18.36 -1.22 9.73
C PRO A 210 17.14 -0.30 9.87
N VAL A 211 16.02 -0.70 9.25
CA VAL A 211 14.79 0.10 9.16
C VAL A 211 14.12 0.31 10.53
N VAL A 212 13.92 -0.76 11.32
CA VAL A 212 13.20 -0.64 12.61
C VAL A 212 13.96 0.26 13.61
N PRO A 213 15.29 0.13 13.79
CA PRO A 213 16.06 1.06 14.61
C PRO A 213 15.99 2.51 14.13
N ARG A 214 15.92 2.74 12.81
CA ARG A 214 15.79 4.09 12.24
C ARG A 214 14.46 4.73 12.60
N ILE A 215 13.32 4.07 12.35
CA ILE A 215 12.00 4.64 12.68
C ILE A 215 11.83 4.81 14.20
N LYS A 216 12.43 3.93 15.01
CA LYS A 216 12.50 4.10 16.47
C LYS A 216 13.23 5.39 16.84
N LYS A 217 14.40 5.64 16.24
CA LYS A 217 15.22 6.83 16.52
C LYS A 217 14.46 8.13 16.23
N MET A 218 13.54 8.11 15.27
CA MET A 218 12.70 9.25 14.87
C MET A 218 11.38 9.34 15.67
N GLY A 219 11.20 8.53 16.72
CA GLY A 219 10.03 8.59 17.60
C GLY A 219 8.76 7.92 17.07
N ILE A 220 8.77 7.32 15.86
CA ILE A 220 7.57 6.68 15.29
C ILE A 220 7.03 5.57 16.20
N LEU A 221 7.91 4.81 16.84
CA LEU A 221 7.53 3.72 17.74
C LEU A 221 7.14 4.20 19.15
N ASP A 222 7.21 5.50 19.46
CA ASP A 222 6.78 6.01 20.76
C ASP A 222 5.24 6.19 20.83
N HIS A 223 4.54 5.79 19.77
CA HIS A 223 3.10 5.92 19.59
C HIS A 223 2.47 4.57 19.21
N LYS A 224 1.13 4.55 19.15
CA LYS A 224 0.35 3.41 18.64
C LYS A 224 0.71 3.19 17.17
N CYS A 225 1.67 2.31 16.89
CA CYS A 225 2.19 2.11 15.54
C CYS A 225 1.69 0.78 14.94
N LEU A 226 1.33 0.81 13.67
CA LEU A 226 1.01 -0.34 12.83
C LEU A 226 2.00 -0.39 11.66
N CYS A 227 2.89 -1.38 11.70
CA CYS A 227 3.95 -1.58 10.71
C CYS A 227 3.49 -2.59 9.65
N ALA A 228 3.31 -2.16 8.40
CA ALA A 228 2.94 -3.03 7.31
C ALA A 228 4.15 -3.84 6.79
N HIS A 229 3.88 -5.06 6.31
CA HIS A 229 4.80 -6.04 5.75
C HIS A 229 5.76 -6.69 6.75
N CYS A 230 6.78 -5.96 7.22
CA CYS A 230 7.80 -6.47 8.13
C CYS A 230 8.45 -7.79 7.64
N VAL A 231 8.77 -7.87 6.35
CA VAL A 231 9.28 -9.10 5.72
C VAL A 231 10.73 -9.36 6.12
N HIS A 232 11.56 -8.32 6.07
CA HIS A 232 13.01 -8.42 6.27
C HIS A 232 13.44 -7.81 7.60
N ILE A 233 12.91 -8.34 8.70
CA ILE A 233 13.31 -7.93 10.06
C ILE A 233 13.99 -9.07 10.82
N ASP A 234 14.99 -8.72 11.63
CA ASP A 234 15.68 -9.67 12.48
C ASP A 234 15.03 -9.81 13.88
N SER A 235 15.49 -10.78 14.68
CA SER A 235 14.97 -10.99 16.04
C SER A 235 15.17 -9.80 16.99
N GLY A 236 16.18 -8.97 16.79
CA GLY A 236 16.39 -7.74 17.56
C GLY A 236 15.38 -6.65 17.21
N GLU A 237 15.04 -6.54 15.92
CA GLU A 237 14.00 -5.66 15.42
C GLU A 237 12.61 -6.12 15.89
N ILE A 238 12.31 -7.41 15.84
CA ILE A 238 11.05 -7.99 16.39
C ILE A 238 10.90 -7.66 17.88
N ARG A 239 11.95 -7.85 18.69
CA ARG A 239 11.93 -7.44 20.11
C ARG A 239 11.71 -5.95 20.28
N THR A 240 12.26 -5.13 19.38
CA THR A 240 12.07 -3.68 19.41
C THR A 240 10.60 -3.33 19.18
N LEU A 241 9.96 -3.89 18.16
CA LEU A 241 8.53 -3.71 17.90
C LEU A 241 7.67 -4.12 19.11
N ARG A 242 7.93 -5.31 19.66
CA ARG A 242 7.23 -5.80 20.87
C ARG A 242 7.38 -4.85 22.06
N ASN A 243 8.59 -4.36 22.33
CA ASN A 243 8.84 -3.49 23.48
C ASN A 243 8.14 -2.12 23.38
N HIS A 244 7.80 -1.69 22.16
CA HIS A 244 7.02 -0.49 21.90
C HIS A 244 5.53 -0.78 21.67
N ASN A 245 5.10 -2.03 21.85
CA ASN A 245 3.74 -2.48 21.57
C ASN A 245 3.28 -2.15 20.13
N ALA A 246 4.20 -2.15 19.16
CA ALA A 246 3.85 -1.94 17.76
C ALA A 246 3.09 -3.17 17.22
N GLY A 247 2.04 -2.92 16.45
CA GLY A 247 1.35 -3.94 15.67
C GLY A 247 2.03 -4.18 14.33
N VAL A 248 1.84 -5.35 13.75
CA VAL A 248 2.31 -5.69 12.40
C VAL A 248 1.14 -6.12 11.52
N SER A 249 1.08 -5.64 10.28
CA SER A 249 0.20 -6.21 9.25
C SER A 249 1.00 -7.14 8.35
N HIS A 250 0.70 -8.44 8.41
CA HIS A 250 1.23 -9.41 7.45
C HIS A 250 0.36 -9.40 6.17
N ASN A 251 0.97 -9.08 5.03
CA ASN A 251 0.28 -8.94 3.74
C ASN A 251 0.72 -10.06 2.76
N PRO A 252 0.25 -11.32 2.93
CA PRO A 252 0.87 -12.47 2.27
C PRO A 252 0.76 -12.44 0.74
N THR A 253 -0.41 -12.17 0.15
CA THR A 253 -0.54 -12.16 -1.32
C THR A 253 0.33 -11.06 -1.93
N SER A 254 0.30 -9.85 -1.38
CA SER A 254 1.13 -8.74 -1.87
C SER A 254 2.62 -9.06 -1.81
N ASN A 255 3.08 -9.56 -0.65
CA ASN A 255 4.49 -9.93 -0.49
C ASN A 255 4.94 -11.02 -1.48
N LEU A 256 4.05 -11.95 -1.84
CA LEU A 256 4.33 -12.96 -2.86
C LEU A 256 4.31 -12.38 -4.28
N LYS A 257 3.28 -11.58 -4.61
CA LYS A 257 3.07 -11.02 -5.95
C LYS A 257 4.21 -10.07 -6.35
N LEU A 258 4.71 -9.28 -5.40
CA LEU A 258 5.83 -8.36 -5.62
C LEU A 258 7.20 -9.01 -5.39
N ALA A 259 7.24 -10.30 -5.04
CA ALA A 259 8.44 -11.03 -4.65
C ALA A 259 9.22 -10.35 -3.50
N SER A 260 8.51 -9.65 -2.61
CA SER A 260 9.06 -9.02 -1.41
C SER A 260 9.62 -10.07 -0.45
N GLY A 261 8.94 -11.21 -0.28
CA GLY A 261 9.42 -12.37 0.49
C GLY A 261 8.38 -12.99 1.42
N ILE A 262 8.81 -13.76 2.41
CA ILE A 262 7.93 -14.37 3.42
C ILE A 262 8.29 -13.80 4.79
N ALA A 263 7.37 -13.04 5.40
CA ALA A 263 7.59 -12.45 6.71
C ALA A 263 7.72 -13.53 7.81
N PRO A 264 8.58 -13.33 8.82
CA PRO A 264 8.82 -14.28 9.91
C PRO A 264 7.69 -14.28 10.95
N VAL A 265 6.43 -14.39 10.51
CA VAL A 265 5.21 -14.26 11.33
C VAL A 265 5.26 -15.11 12.59
N LYS A 266 5.67 -16.39 12.47
CA LYS A 266 5.75 -17.27 13.64
C LYS A 266 6.71 -16.75 14.71
N THR A 267 7.86 -16.23 14.28
CA THR A 267 8.85 -15.64 15.22
C THR A 267 8.31 -14.36 15.87
N MET A 268 7.55 -13.54 15.14
CA MET A 268 6.90 -12.35 15.70
C MET A 268 5.88 -12.72 16.78
N LEU A 269 5.01 -13.69 16.50
CA LEU A 269 4.00 -14.18 17.43
C LEU A 269 4.64 -14.81 18.67
N ASP A 270 5.67 -15.64 18.52
CA ASP A 270 6.39 -16.28 19.64
C ASP A 270 7.09 -15.27 20.55
N GLN A 271 7.47 -14.10 20.00
CA GLN A 271 8.05 -13.00 20.78
C GLN A 271 6.98 -12.06 21.36
N GLY A 272 5.70 -12.29 21.09
CA GLY A 272 4.58 -11.52 21.63
C GLY A 272 4.28 -10.22 20.87
N VAL A 273 4.66 -10.11 19.60
CA VAL A 273 4.18 -9.03 18.73
C VAL A 273 2.73 -9.34 18.31
N ASN A 274 1.87 -8.32 18.33
CA ASN A 274 0.52 -8.44 17.78
C ASN A 274 0.60 -8.40 16.25
N VAL A 275 0.34 -9.52 15.60
CA VAL A 275 0.38 -9.62 14.12
C VAL A 275 -1.04 -9.80 13.59
N GLY A 276 -1.50 -8.83 12.80
CA GLY A 276 -2.70 -8.89 11.97
C GLY A 276 -2.41 -9.39 10.55
N ILE A 277 -3.47 -9.54 9.77
CA ILE A 277 -3.40 -9.87 8.34
C ILE A 277 -4.01 -8.72 7.55
N GLY A 278 -3.34 -8.30 6.47
CA GLY A 278 -3.84 -7.28 5.55
C GLY A 278 -3.83 -7.77 4.11
N THR A 279 -4.65 -7.16 3.26
CA THR A 279 -4.70 -7.49 1.82
C THR A 279 -3.74 -6.65 1.00
N ASP A 280 -3.30 -5.50 1.55
CA ASP A 280 -2.69 -4.41 0.78
C ASP A 280 -3.68 -3.83 -0.26
N GLY A 281 -3.22 -3.01 -1.20
CA GLY A 281 -3.99 -2.48 -2.31
C GLY A 281 -4.24 -3.50 -3.43
N THR A 282 -5.36 -3.34 -4.14
CA THR A 282 -5.77 -4.26 -5.21
C THR A 282 -4.97 -4.13 -6.51
N ALA A 283 -3.94 -3.29 -6.52
CA ALA A 283 -2.97 -3.24 -7.61
C ALA A 283 -1.76 -4.18 -7.34
N SER A 284 -1.58 -4.66 -6.11
CA SER A 284 -0.53 -5.59 -5.68
C SER A 284 -1.09 -6.90 -5.06
N ASN A 285 -2.41 -7.12 -5.06
CA ASN A 285 -3.04 -8.35 -4.56
C ASN A 285 -3.54 -9.33 -5.65
N ASN A 286 -4.73 -9.20 -6.25
CA ASN A 286 -5.49 -7.99 -6.59
C ASN A 286 -6.97 -8.03 -6.12
N ASP A 287 -7.29 -8.71 -5.02
CA ASP A 287 -8.60 -8.65 -4.35
C ASP A 287 -8.52 -8.21 -2.88
N LEU A 288 -9.68 -8.07 -2.23
CA LEU A 288 -9.79 -7.75 -0.80
C LEU A 288 -10.36 -8.93 0.01
N ASP A 289 -10.04 -10.17 -0.37
CA ASP A 289 -10.55 -11.40 0.25
C ASP A 289 -9.67 -11.85 1.43
N MET A 290 -10.11 -11.51 2.64
CA MET A 290 -9.42 -11.92 3.86
C MET A 290 -9.39 -13.44 4.09
N PHE A 291 -10.33 -14.24 3.55
CA PHE A 291 -10.25 -15.70 3.69
C PHE A 291 -9.06 -16.27 2.90
N THR A 292 -8.77 -15.71 1.74
CA THR A 292 -7.57 -16.03 0.96
C THR A 292 -6.31 -15.65 1.73
N GLU A 293 -6.25 -14.44 2.31
CA GLU A 293 -5.08 -14.01 3.08
C GLU A 293 -4.86 -14.85 4.34
N ILE A 294 -5.92 -15.24 5.06
CA ILE A 294 -5.85 -16.14 6.23
C ILE A 294 -5.30 -17.51 5.82
N HIS A 295 -5.80 -18.05 4.70
CA HIS A 295 -5.34 -19.32 4.16
C HIS A 295 -3.85 -19.27 3.83
N LEU A 296 -3.42 -18.23 3.10
CA LEU A 296 -2.03 -18.06 2.70
C LEU A 296 -1.10 -17.83 3.88
N ALA A 297 -1.48 -16.99 4.85
CA ALA A 297 -0.71 -16.80 6.08
C ALA A 297 -0.43 -18.15 6.77
N ALA A 298 -1.47 -18.98 6.94
CA ALA A 298 -1.35 -20.29 7.58
C ALA A 298 -0.44 -21.26 6.82
N LEU A 299 -0.44 -21.25 5.48
CA LEU A 299 0.39 -22.16 4.68
C LEU A 299 1.83 -21.66 4.53
N LEU A 300 2.03 -20.36 4.32
CA LEU A 300 3.36 -19.77 4.16
C LEU A 300 4.22 -19.95 5.40
N ALA A 301 3.65 -19.81 6.59
CA ALA A 301 4.38 -20.03 7.83
C ALA A 301 4.90 -21.48 7.97
N LYS A 302 4.12 -22.47 7.50
CA LYS A 302 4.54 -23.88 7.48
C LYS A 302 5.69 -24.12 6.53
N VAL A 303 5.62 -23.54 5.33
CA VAL A 303 6.70 -23.64 4.33
C VAL A 303 7.97 -22.95 4.82
N ALA A 304 7.85 -21.73 5.35
CA ALA A 304 8.99 -20.95 5.83
C ALA A 304 9.74 -21.61 6.99
N THR A 305 9.02 -22.36 7.84
CA THR A 305 9.60 -23.07 8.98
C THR A 305 9.92 -24.55 8.70
N ASN A 306 9.52 -25.06 7.52
CA ASN A 306 9.56 -26.48 7.19
C ASN A 306 8.91 -27.37 8.27
N ASP A 307 7.80 -26.89 8.83
CA ASP A 307 7.05 -27.56 9.90
C ASP A 307 5.54 -27.45 9.61
N PRO A 308 4.83 -28.57 9.35
CA PRO A 308 3.41 -28.56 9.04
C PRO A 308 2.53 -28.15 10.23
N THR A 309 3.06 -28.08 11.44
CA THR A 309 2.33 -27.69 12.65
C THR A 309 2.39 -26.19 12.95
N THR A 310 3.28 -25.45 12.26
CA THR A 310 3.43 -24.00 12.44
C THR A 310 2.16 -23.24 12.03
N LEU A 311 1.77 -22.26 12.85
CA LEU A 311 0.61 -21.39 12.65
C LEU A 311 -0.67 -22.19 12.33
N PRO A 312 -1.21 -22.95 13.30
CA PRO A 312 -2.45 -23.69 13.11
C PRO A 312 -3.62 -22.75 12.80
N ALA A 313 -4.67 -23.29 12.17
CA ALA A 313 -5.83 -22.52 11.71
C ALA A 313 -6.43 -21.57 12.77
N LYS A 314 -6.52 -22.01 14.02
CA LYS A 314 -7.01 -21.18 15.14
C LYS A 314 -6.17 -19.93 15.36
N GLU A 315 -4.85 -20.03 15.26
CA GLU A 315 -3.93 -18.89 15.40
C GLU A 315 -4.00 -17.97 14.17
N ALA A 316 -4.08 -18.53 12.96
CA ALA A 316 -4.28 -17.73 11.74
C ALA A 316 -5.61 -16.94 11.77
N LEU A 317 -6.70 -17.56 12.23
CA LEU A 317 -7.98 -16.86 12.39
C LEU A 317 -7.92 -15.78 13.48
N LEU A 318 -7.15 -16.00 14.55
CA LEU A 318 -6.91 -14.98 15.56
C LEU A 318 -6.18 -13.76 14.97
N MET A 319 -5.21 -13.96 14.06
CA MET A 319 -4.54 -12.86 13.33
C MET A 319 -5.53 -11.99 12.54
N ALA A 320 -6.54 -12.57 11.89
CA ALA A 320 -7.55 -11.81 11.15
C ALA A 320 -8.74 -11.31 11.99
N THR A 321 -8.73 -11.53 13.31
CA THR A 321 -9.80 -11.07 14.20
C THR A 321 -9.21 -10.34 15.41
N ARG A 322 -9.02 -11.04 16.54
CA ARG A 322 -8.61 -10.44 17.80
C ARG A 322 -7.20 -9.85 17.76
N LEU A 323 -6.23 -10.59 17.23
CA LEU A 323 -4.84 -10.11 17.13
C LEU A 323 -4.72 -9.01 16.07
N GLY A 324 -5.50 -9.07 14.98
CA GLY A 324 -5.60 -7.98 14.00
C GLY A 324 -6.15 -6.70 14.62
N ALA A 325 -7.23 -6.79 15.40
CA ALA A 325 -7.76 -5.65 16.16
C ALA A 325 -6.73 -5.10 17.15
N GLN A 326 -5.96 -5.96 17.82
CA GLN A 326 -4.88 -5.55 18.73
C GLN A 326 -3.71 -4.88 17.99
N ALA A 327 -3.31 -5.41 16.82
CA ALA A 327 -2.29 -4.81 15.98
C ALA A 327 -2.71 -3.40 15.49
N CYS A 328 -3.98 -3.23 15.14
CA CYS A 328 -4.56 -1.94 14.75
C CYS A 328 -4.93 -1.04 15.94
N HIS A 329 -4.60 -1.42 17.18
CA HIS A 329 -4.91 -0.66 18.41
C HIS A 329 -6.41 -0.38 18.65
N VAL A 330 -7.28 -1.24 18.11
CA VAL A 330 -8.75 -1.22 18.30
C VAL A 330 -9.27 -2.47 19.02
N GLY A 331 -8.36 -3.23 19.63
CA GLY A 331 -8.66 -4.50 20.31
C GLY A 331 -9.65 -4.38 21.47
N ASP A 332 -9.77 -3.22 22.10
CA ASP A 332 -10.75 -2.98 23.18
C ASP A 332 -12.18 -2.76 22.63
N ILE A 333 -12.30 -2.45 21.34
CA ILE A 333 -13.57 -2.11 20.67
C ILE A 333 -14.14 -3.35 19.96
N THR A 334 -13.29 -4.11 19.27
CA THR A 334 -13.72 -5.16 18.32
C THR A 334 -12.77 -6.38 18.31
N GLY A 335 -12.96 -7.30 17.37
CA GLY A 335 -12.10 -8.46 17.13
C GLY A 335 -12.41 -9.71 17.96
N SER A 336 -13.34 -9.63 18.92
CA SER A 336 -13.83 -10.78 19.69
C SER A 336 -15.28 -10.59 20.13
N LEU A 337 -15.98 -11.71 20.36
CA LEU A 337 -17.36 -11.72 20.81
C LEU A 337 -17.40 -11.72 22.35
N GLU A 338 -17.16 -10.56 22.95
CA GLU A 338 -17.10 -10.37 24.40
C GLU A 338 -18.09 -9.29 24.84
N VAL A 339 -18.65 -9.45 26.05
CA VAL A 339 -19.59 -8.45 26.60
C VAL A 339 -18.90 -7.09 26.72
N GLY A 340 -19.57 -6.03 26.27
CA GLY A 340 -19.08 -4.66 26.25
C GLY A 340 -18.37 -4.26 24.96
N LYS A 341 -17.97 -5.22 24.10
CA LYS A 341 -17.43 -4.91 22.76
C LYS A 341 -18.54 -4.57 21.78
N ARG A 342 -18.14 -3.95 20.66
CA ARG A 342 -19.05 -3.61 19.57
C ARG A 342 -19.48 -4.88 18.83
N ALA A 343 -20.73 -4.90 18.40
CA ALA A 343 -21.29 -5.96 17.58
C ALA A 343 -20.81 -5.84 16.12
N ASP A 344 -19.53 -6.19 15.93
CA ASP A 344 -18.88 -6.38 14.64
C ASP A 344 -18.81 -7.89 14.38
N ILE A 345 -19.80 -8.43 13.68
CA ILE A 345 -20.12 -9.87 13.64
C ILE A 345 -20.39 -10.31 12.22
N ILE A 346 -19.91 -11.51 11.88
CA ILE A 346 -20.26 -12.19 10.63
C ILE A 346 -20.86 -13.56 10.89
N MET A 347 -21.67 -14.01 9.94
CA MET A 347 -22.18 -15.36 9.91
C MET A 347 -21.76 -16.07 8.62
N VAL A 348 -21.02 -17.16 8.79
CA VAL A 348 -20.42 -17.94 7.69
C VAL A 348 -21.22 -19.22 7.50
N ASN A 349 -21.78 -19.42 6.32
CA ASN A 349 -22.48 -20.64 5.97
C ASN A 349 -21.50 -21.80 5.83
N GLN A 350 -21.66 -22.82 6.66
CA GLN A 350 -20.80 -24.00 6.60
C GLN A 350 -21.39 -25.09 5.70
N LYS A 351 -22.70 -25.09 5.44
CA LYS A 351 -23.39 -26.11 4.63
C LYS A 351 -23.22 -25.88 3.13
N THR A 352 -21.97 -25.85 2.68
CA THR A 352 -21.59 -25.71 1.27
C THR A 352 -20.91 -26.99 0.77
N LEU A 353 -20.87 -27.17 -0.55
CA LEU A 353 -20.30 -28.38 -1.16
C LEU A 353 -18.83 -28.58 -0.75
N HIS A 354 -18.04 -27.50 -0.75
CA HIS A 354 -16.60 -27.54 -0.46
C HIS A 354 -16.25 -27.60 1.03
N ASN A 355 -17.20 -27.32 1.94
CA ASN A 355 -17.01 -27.48 3.40
C ASN A 355 -17.62 -28.79 3.95
N THR A 356 -18.19 -29.65 3.10
CA THR A 356 -18.79 -30.93 3.50
C THR A 356 -17.79 -32.08 3.29
N PRO A 357 -17.65 -33.07 4.21
CA PRO A 357 -18.46 -33.35 5.42
C PRO A 357 -17.97 -32.67 6.71
N PHE A 358 -18.74 -32.83 7.79
CA PHE A 358 -18.41 -32.36 9.13
C PHE A 358 -17.96 -33.49 10.04
N PHE A 359 -16.96 -33.22 10.87
CA PHE A 359 -16.49 -34.13 11.91
C PHE A 359 -16.63 -33.46 13.27
N SER A 360 -16.98 -34.25 14.29
CA SER A 360 -17.23 -33.75 15.66
C SER A 360 -16.27 -34.32 16.71
N HIS A 361 -15.26 -35.08 16.30
CA HIS A 361 -14.30 -35.69 17.22
C HIS A 361 -13.32 -34.66 17.82
N ASP A 362 -13.02 -33.59 17.08
CA ASP A 362 -12.19 -32.47 17.52
C ASP A 362 -13.07 -31.21 17.70
N PRO A 363 -13.23 -30.67 18.92
CA PRO A 363 -14.00 -29.45 19.15
C PRO A 363 -13.41 -28.21 18.46
N ASP A 364 -12.11 -28.20 18.13
CA ASP A 364 -11.44 -27.11 17.41
C ASP A 364 -11.44 -27.35 15.87
N GLY A 365 -12.04 -28.45 15.37
CA GLY A 365 -12.04 -28.80 13.94
C GLY A 365 -12.68 -27.73 13.03
N ILE A 366 -13.59 -26.91 13.57
CA ILE A 366 -14.24 -25.82 12.85
C ILE A 366 -13.25 -24.75 12.36
N TYR A 367 -12.17 -24.49 13.11
CA TYR A 367 -11.14 -23.54 12.68
C TYR A 367 -10.45 -24.03 11.40
N GLY A 368 -10.22 -25.34 11.28
CA GLY A 368 -9.68 -25.96 10.07
C GLY A 368 -10.58 -25.72 8.85
N GLN A 369 -11.90 -25.87 9.00
CA GLN A 369 -12.85 -25.60 7.90
C GLN A 369 -12.89 -24.10 7.53
N LEU A 370 -12.85 -23.20 8.52
CA LEU A 370 -12.82 -21.75 8.29
C LEU A 370 -11.57 -21.29 7.55
N VAL A 371 -10.40 -21.87 7.84
CA VAL A 371 -9.13 -21.42 7.25
C VAL A 371 -8.77 -22.16 5.97
N TYR A 372 -9.02 -23.47 5.89
CA TYR A 372 -8.51 -24.29 4.79
C TYR A 372 -9.55 -24.60 3.70
N SER A 373 -10.82 -24.26 3.90
CA SER A 373 -11.88 -24.65 2.95
C SER A 373 -12.93 -23.56 2.68
N THR A 374 -13.23 -22.73 3.67
CA THR A 374 -14.21 -21.63 3.52
C THR A 374 -13.78 -20.60 2.49
N LYS A 375 -14.76 -20.06 1.77
CA LYS A 375 -14.60 -18.98 0.79
C LYS A 375 -15.31 -17.72 1.28
N SER A 376 -14.87 -16.54 0.84
CA SER A 376 -15.58 -15.28 1.11
C SER A 376 -17.06 -15.30 0.74
N THR A 377 -17.42 -16.01 -0.33
CA THR A 377 -18.82 -16.18 -0.76
C THR A 377 -19.70 -16.93 0.23
N ASP A 378 -19.10 -17.63 1.20
CA ASP A 378 -19.83 -18.34 2.25
C ASP A 378 -20.29 -17.40 3.36
N VAL A 379 -19.80 -16.16 3.42
CA VAL A 379 -20.27 -15.13 4.35
C VAL A 379 -21.68 -14.72 3.97
N ALA A 380 -22.65 -15.07 4.81
CA ALA A 380 -24.07 -14.84 4.58
C ALA A 380 -24.56 -13.49 5.10
N HIS A 381 -24.07 -13.08 6.27
CA HIS A 381 -24.48 -11.85 6.94
C HIS A 381 -23.28 -11.12 7.56
N VAL A 382 -23.34 -9.80 7.56
CA VAL A 382 -22.33 -8.92 8.15
C VAL A 382 -23.02 -7.80 8.91
N MET A 383 -22.61 -7.63 10.16
CA MET A 383 -23.02 -6.56 11.05
C MET A 383 -21.77 -5.80 11.51
N CYS A 384 -21.84 -4.47 11.49
CA CYS A 384 -20.82 -3.62 12.10
C CYS A 384 -21.50 -2.65 13.06
N ASN A 385 -20.97 -2.51 14.26
CA ASN A 385 -21.47 -1.59 15.28
C ASN A 385 -22.97 -1.77 15.57
N GLY A 386 -23.46 -3.02 15.54
CA GLY A 386 -24.87 -3.36 15.74
C GLY A 386 -25.80 -3.11 14.55
N VAL A 387 -25.27 -2.66 13.40
CA VAL A 387 -26.03 -2.35 12.19
C VAL A 387 -25.74 -3.39 11.11
N TRP A 388 -26.79 -3.94 10.51
CA TRP A 388 -26.65 -4.86 9.37
C TRP A 388 -26.11 -4.13 8.14
N LEU A 389 -24.95 -4.56 7.64
CA LEU A 389 -24.36 -4.09 6.39
C LEU A 389 -24.71 -5.01 5.21
N MET A 390 -24.83 -6.31 5.49
CA MET A 390 -25.27 -7.32 4.53
C MET A 390 -26.14 -8.37 5.21
N ARG A 391 -27.20 -8.80 4.53
CA ARG A 391 -28.00 -9.97 4.92
C ARG A 391 -28.30 -10.84 3.73
N ASP A 392 -28.17 -12.16 3.90
CA ASP A 392 -28.44 -13.14 2.85
C ASP A 392 -27.73 -12.78 1.53
N ARG A 393 -26.45 -12.37 1.64
CA ARG A 393 -25.62 -11.89 0.52
C ARG A 393 -26.07 -10.57 -0.14
N GLN A 394 -27.08 -9.88 0.38
CA GLN A 394 -27.55 -8.59 -0.12
C GLN A 394 -26.97 -7.45 0.69
N LEU A 395 -26.25 -6.54 0.03
CA LEU A 395 -25.75 -5.29 0.64
C LEU A 395 -26.94 -4.39 1.00
N LEU A 396 -26.88 -3.79 2.19
CA LEU A 396 -27.97 -2.96 2.73
C LEU A 396 -27.64 -1.47 2.77
N THR A 397 -26.36 -1.10 2.73
CA THR A 397 -25.87 0.28 2.89
C THR A 397 -25.14 0.82 1.65
N ILE A 398 -25.06 0.04 0.58
CA ILE A 398 -24.40 0.40 -0.68
C ILE A 398 -25.29 0.01 -1.86
N ASP A 399 -25.53 0.96 -2.76
CA ASP A 399 -26.12 0.71 -4.08
C ASP A 399 -25.00 0.43 -5.10
N LEU A 400 -24.79 -0.85 -5.41
CA LEU A 400 -23.62 -1.32 -6.16
C LEU A 400 -23.64 -1.01 -7.67
N PRO A 401 -24.76 -1.16 -8.41
CA PRO A 401 -24.75 -0.96 -9.86
C PRO A 401 -24.23 0.41 -10.34
N PRO A 402 -24.62 1.55 -9.74
CA PRO A 402 -24.07 2.86 -10.15
C PRO A 402 -22.57 3.00 -9.89
N ILE A 403 -22.08 2.42 -8.79
CA ILE A 403 -20.65 2.42 -8.44
C ILE A 403 -19.85 1.65 -9.50
N LEU A 404 -20.34 0.47 -9.90
CA LEU A 404 -19.69 -0.35 -10.93
C LEU A 404 -19.64 0.36 -12.29
N GLU A 405 -20.73 1.04 -12.67
CA GLU A 405 -20.78 1.82 -13.91
C GLU A 405 -19.75 2.96 -13.89
N GLN A 406 -19.69 3.74 -12.82
CA GLN A 406 -18.74 4.84 -12.68
C GLN A 406 -17.29 4.34 -12.64
N ALA A 407 -17.03 3.25 -11.91
CA ALA A 407 -15.71 2.63 -11.87
C ALA A 407 -15.24 2.20 -13.27
N GLN A 408 -16.14 1.63 -14.09
CA GLN A 408 -15.82 1.23 -15.45
C GLN A 408 -15.52 2.43 -16.36
N ILE A 409 -16.19 3.57 -16.16
CA ILE A 409 -15.90 4.81 -16.89
C ILE A 409 -14.48 5.30 -16.57
N ILE A 410 -14.09 5.32 -15.29
CA ILE A 410 -12.73 5.71 -14.88
C ILE A 410 -11.70 4.74 -15.44
N ALA A 411 -11.96 3.43 -15.37
CA ALA A 411 -11.05 2.42 -15.91
C ALA A 411 -10.76 2.64 -17.41
N VAL A 412 -11.78 2.99 -18.21
CA VAL A 412 -11.59 3.32 -19.64
C VAL A 412 -10.70 4.56 -19.84
N GLN A 413 -10.83 5.56 -18.97
CA GLN A 413 -9.99 6.76 -19.04
C GLN A 413 -8.53 6.45 -18.69
N ILE A 414 -8.29 5.71 -17.59
CA ILE A 414 -6.94 5.30 -17.16
C ILE A 414 -6.28 4.44 -18.22
N ASP A 415 -7.00 3.45 -18.76
CA ASP A 415 -6.48 2.56 -19.80
C ASP A 415 -6.09 3.33 -21.07
N LYS A 416 -6.90 4.31 -21.49
CA LYS A 416 -6.53 5.19 -22.60
C LYS A 416 -5.22 5.92 -22.33
N TYR A 417 -5.06 6.51 -21.14
CA TYR A 417 -3.83 7.19 -20.75
C TYR A 417 -2.62 6.25 -20.73
N ILE A 418 -2.75 5.06 -20.12
CA ILE A 418 -1.65 4.09 -20.05
C ILE A 418 -1.24 3.62 -21.44
N ARG A 419 -2.16 3.42 -22.39
CA ARG A 419 -1.81 3.08 -23.79
C ARG A 419 -1.02 4.21 -24.47
N GLU A 420 -1.44 5.46 -24.30
CA GLU A 420 -0.75 6.63 -24.86
C GLU A 420 0.62 6.85 -24.22
N TYR A 421 0.70 6.70 -22.90
CA TYR A 421 1.92 6.84 -22.10
C TYR A 421 2.92 5.71 -22.37
N SER A 422 2.45 4.46 -22.44
CA SER A 422 3.31 3.29 -22.65
C SER A 422 3.84 3.16 -24.07
N GLY A 423 3.12 3.71 -25.06
CA GLY A 423 3.52 3.76 -26.46
C GLY A 423 4.64 4.76 -26.77
N ASN A 424 5.03 5.63 -25.82
CA ASN A 424 6.02 6.68 -26.05
C ASN A 424 7.10 6.68 -24.95
N ILE A 425 8.32 6.23 -25.30
CA ILE A 425 9.48 6.22 -24.40
C ILE A 425 9.80 7.61 -23.85
N MET A 426 9.58 8.67 -24.64
CA MET A 426 9.77 10.05 -24.16
C MET A 426 8.79 10.37 -23.04
N SER A 427 7.53 9.96 -23.14
CA SER A 427 6.53 10.19 -22.09
C SER A 427 6.91 9.50 -20.77
N LYS A 428 7.45 8.26 -20.85
CA LYS A 428 8.00 7.54 -19.68
C LYS A 428 9.24 8.21 -19.09
N LEU A 429 10.15 8.70 -19.93
CA LEU A 429 11.32 9.45 -19.45
C LEU A 429 10.92 10.79 -18.82
N LEU A 430 9.88 11.44 -19.36
CA LEU A 430 9.35 12.71 -18.88
C LEU A 430 8.63 12.60 -17.52
N SER A 431 8.00 11.46 -17.21
CA SER A 431 7.30 11.25 -15.93
C SER A 431 8.23 10.88 -14.78
N ILE A 432 9.33 10.18 -15.06
CA ILE A 432 10.25 9.65 -14.03
C ILE A 432 11.26 10.71 -13.56
N ALA A 433 11.55 11.73 -14.36
CA ALA A 433 12.56 12.73 -14.04
C ALA A 433 11.98 14.15 -13.85
N SER A 434 12.59 14.92 -12.95
CA SER A 434 12.31 16.35 -12.78
C SER A 434 12.99 17.13 -13.90
N PHE A 435 12.24 17.86 -14.72
CA PHE A 435 12.81 18.65 -15.82
C PHE A 435 12.69 20.15 -15.58
N GLN A 436 13.76 20.88 -15.90
CA GLN A 436 13.68 22.29 -16.28
C GLN A 436 13.81 22.37 -17.81
N ARG A 437 12.84 23.03 -18.45
CA ARG A 437 12.99 23.43 -19.85
C ARG A 437 14.04 24.53 -19.92
N GLN A 438 15.17 24.25 -20.56
CA GLN A 438 16.19 25.25 -20.89
C GLN A 438 16.41 25.23 -22.41
N GLU A 439 16.38 26.41 -23.03
CA GLU A 439 16.79 26.57 -24.42
C GLU A 439 18.29 26.86 -24.45
N SER A 440 19.08 25.90 -24.94
CA SER A 440 20.50 26.10 -25.22
C SER A 440 20.71 26.17 -26.71
N PHE A 441 21.30 27.26 -27.21
CA PHE A 441 21.77 27.36 -28.59
C PHE A 441 23.21 26.87 -28.64
N GLU A 442 23.41 25.67 -29.19
CA GLU A 442 24.75 25.12 -29.44
C GLU A 442 24.95 25.01 -30.96
N ILE A 443 25.95 25.70 -31.51
CA ILE A 443 26.36 25.55 -32.91
C ILE A 443 27.57 24.60 -32.93
N GLN A 444 27.36 23.35 -33.33
CA GLN A 444 28.44 22.38 -33.51
C GLN A 444 28.86 22.30 -34.99
N LEU A 445 30.07 22.76 -35.31
CA LEU A 445 30.71 22.52 -36.60
C LEU A 445 31.67 21.33 -36.49
N LYS A 446 31.35 20.21 -37.15
CA LYS A 446 32.29 19.09 -37.29
C LYS A 446 33.03 19.24 -38.61
N THR A 447 34.33 19.53 -38.55
CA THR A 447 35.19 19.58 -39.74
C THR A 447 36.37 18.65 -39.57
N ARG A 448 36.83 18.07 -40.69
CA ARG A 448 38.03 17.26 -40.73
C ARG A 448 39.21 18.19 -40.97
N PHE A 449 40.19 18.16 -40.08
CA PHE A 449 41.43 18.91 -40.26
C PHE A 449 42.49 17.97 -40.81
N ASP A 450 42.94 18.22 -42.04
CA ASP A 450 44.03 17.44 -42.66
C ASP A 450 45.42 17.98 -42.26
N HIS A 451 45.48 19.16 -41.64
CA HIS A 451 46.70 19.81 -41.15
C HIS A 451 46.49 20.40 -39.74
N PRO A 452 47.17 19.89 -38.69
CA PRO A 452 47.02 20.36 -37.30
C PRO A 452 47.28 21.85 -37.10
N GLU A 453 48.14 22.45 -37.95
CA GLU A 453 48.50 23.87 -37.89
C GLU A 453 47.31 24.81 -38.12
N MET A 454 46.26 24.37 -38.82
CA MET A 454 45.06 25.18 -39.01
C MET A 454 44.24 25.35 -37.74
N LEU A 455 44.17 24.30 -36.90
CA LEU A 455 43.51 24.39 -35.60
C LEU A 455 44.26 25.39 -34.70
N GLN A 456 45.60 25.33 -34.72
CA GLN A 456 46.43 26.25 -33.95
C GLN A 456 46.23 27.71 -34.38
N ARG A 457 46.24 28.01 -35.68
CA ARG A 457 45.95 29.38 -36.18
C ARG A 457 44.56 29.89 -35.81
N LEU A 458 43.57 29.00 -35.77
CA LEU A 458 42.18 29.36 -35.44
C LEU A 458 42.01 29.61 -33.94
N LEU A 459 42.68 28.81 -33.10
CA LEU A 459 42.74 29.00 -31.65
C LEU A 459 43.56 30.25 -31.24
N GLU A 460 44.56 30.63 -32.04
CA GLU A 460 45.39 31.82 -31.84
C GLU A 460 44.79 33.10 -32.47
N HIS A 461 43.62 33.01 -33.13
CA HIS A 461 42.97 34.16 -33.76
C HIS A 461 42.56 35.21 -32.70
N PRO A 462 42.79 36.52 -32.92
CA PRO A 462 42.51 37.56 -31.91
C PRO A 462 41.05 37.65 -31.47
N ASP A 463 40.11 37.18 -32.30
CA ASP A 463 38.68 37.13 -31.98
C ASP A 463 38.25 35.85 -31.24
N VAL A 464 39.17 34.91 -30.98
CA VAL A 464 38.89 33.64 -30.31
C VAL A 464 39.51 33.67 -28.92
N GLN A 465 38.67 33.53 -27.90
CA GLN A 465 39.10 33.40 -26.50
C GLN A 465 38.81 31.98 -26.00
N ILE A 466 39.86 31.25 -25.61
CA ILE A 466 39.71 29.95 -24.95
C ILE A 466 39.45 30.20 -23.46
N VAL A 467 38.23 29.95 -23.01
CA VAL A 467 37.84 30.11 -21.59
C VAL A 467 38.03 28.82 -20.77
N LYS A 468 38.10 27.66 -21.44
CA LYS A 468 38.27 26.34 -20.83
C LYS A 468 38.75 25.31 -21.87
N GLU A 469 39.72 24.48 -21.52
CA GLU A 469 40.07 23.27 -22.25
C GLU A 469 39.52 22.04 -21.50
N THR A 470 39.03 21.04 -22.21
CA THR A 470 38.57 19.77 -21.62
C THR A 470 38.85 18.65 -22.60
N ARG A 471 39.48 17.57 -22.11
CA ARG A 471 39.80 16.37 -22.89
C ARG A 471 38.99 15.21 -22.37
N TYR A 472 38.41 14.43 -23.28
CA TYR A 472 37.64 13.25 -22.91
C TYR A 472 37.73 12.15 -23.97
N ARG A 473 37.59 10.88 -23.54
CA ARG A 473 37.29 9.76 -24.44
C ARG A 473 35.78 9.59 -24.49
N GLN A 474 35.23 9.57 -25.70
CA GLN A 474 33.79 9.52 -25.91
C GLN A 474 33.37 8.16 -26.46
N TYR A 475 32.39 7.54 -25.81
CA TYR A 475 31.71 6.33 -26.28
C TYR A 475 30.25 6.65 -26.56
N ASP A 476 29.76 6.31 -27.75
CA ASP A 476 28.35 6.47 -28.12
C ASP A 476 27.73 5.10 -28.41
N THR A 477 26.71 4.72 -27.65
CA THR A 477 25.86 3.55 -27.92
C THR A 477 24.50 4.03 -28.43
N TYR A 478 24.03 3.49 -29.55
CA TYR A 478 22.77 3.87 -30.17
C TYR A 478 21.76 2.73 -30.09
N PHE A 479 20.57 3.05 -29.59
CA PHE A 479 19.38 2.20 -29.63
C PHE A 479 18.41 2.80 -30.65
N LEU A 480 18.07 2.03 -31.68
CA LEU A 480 17.26 2.48 -32.81
C LEU A 480 15.86 1.87 -32.71
N PHE A 481 14.83 2.67 -32.99
CA PHE A 481 13.43 2.25 -32.95
C PHE A 481 12.79 2.29 -34.33
N ASN A 482 11.74 1.48 -34.52
CA ASN A 482 11.05 1.32 -35.81
C ASN A 482 10.33 2.59 -36.28
N ASP A 483 10.03 3.52 -35.39
CA ASP A 483 9.41 4.82 -35.68
C ASP A 483 10.42 5.87 -36.17
N GLY A 484 11.69 5.49 -36.35
CA GLY A 484 12.78 6.37 -36.75
C GLY A 484 13.36 7.20 -35.60
N SER A 485 12.87 7.03 -34.38
CA SER A 485 13.49 7.61 -33.20
C SER A 485 14.75 6.83 -32.78
N ARG A 486 15.61 7.47 -31.99
CA ARG A 486 16.81 6.84 -31.42
C ARG A 486 17.08 7.34 -30.01
N VAL A 487 17.63 6.47 -29.17
CA VAL A 487 18.29 6.83 -27.91
C VAL A 487 19.79 6.70 -28.10
N ARG A 488 20.54 7.77 -27.80
CA ARG A 488 22.00 7.73 -27.68
C ARG A 488 22.37 7.74 -26.20
N TYR A 489 23.08 6.70 -25.76
CA TYR A 489 23.81 6.69 -24.51
C TYR A 489 25.25 7.10 -24.78
N ARG A 490 25.70 8.21 -24.16
CA ARG A 490 27.04 8.75 -24.30
C ARG A 490 27.78 8.65 -22.97
N GLU A 491 29.02 8.20 -23.02
CA GLU A 491 29.98 8.22 -21.90
C GLU A 491 31.16 9.10 -22.31
N ASP A 492 31.38 10.17 -21.54
CA ASP A 492 32.52 11.09 -21.69
C ASP A 492 33.48 10.88 -20.51
N ASP A 493 34.56 10.13 -20.74
CA ASP A 493 35.63 9.91 -19.75
C ASP A 493 36.58 11.11 -19.76
N THR A 494 36.48 11.99 -18.78
CA THR A 494 37.37 13.15 -18.64
C THR A 494 38.78 12.68 -18.31
N LEU A 495 39.76 13.18 -19.07
CA LEU A 495 41.17 12.81 -18.94
C LEU A 495 41.97 13.93 -18.28
N ASP A 496 42.94 13.56 -17.44
CA ASP A 496 44.01 14.47 -17.02
C ASP A 496 45.16 14.54 -18.05
N ASP A 497 46.19 15.32 -17.71
CA ASP A 497 47.38 15.51 -18.55
C ASP A 497 48.19 14.20 -18.74
N ALA A 498 47.99 13.19 -17.89
CA ALA A 498 48.59 11.87 -17.99
C ALA A 498 47.73 10.86 -18.79
N ASN A 499 46.61 11.31 -19.38
CA ASN A 499 45.60 10.48 -20.04
C ASN A 499 44.86 9.49 -19.12
N GLU A 500 44.88 9.70 -17.81
CA GLU A 500 44.13 8.88 -16.85
C GLU A 500 42.71 9.43 -16.66
N VAL A 501 41.76 8.53 -16.42
CA VAL A 501 40.35 8.90 -16.26
C VAL A 501 40.14 9.51 -14.88
N THR A 502 39.75 10.78 -14.85
CA THR A 502 39.48 11.54 -13.61
C THR A 502 38.00 11.68 -13.28
N GLY A 503 37.12 11.40 -14.25
CA GLY A 503 35.69 11.40 -14.04
C GLY A 503 34.94 10.94 -15.28
N VAL A 504 33.79 10.29 -15.09
CA VAL A 504 32.93 9.81 -16.18
C VAL A 504 31.64 10.61 -16.16
N ARG A 505 31.28 11.21 -17.29
CA ARG A 505 30.00 11.88 -17.49
C ARG A 505 29.14 11.08 -18.45
N THR A 506 28.00 10.61 -17.99
CA THR A 506 27.04 9.88 -18.83
C THR A 506 25.89 10.79 -19.29
N ARG A 507 25.43 10.65 -20.53
CA ARG A 507 24.27 11.37 -21.06
C ARG A 507 23.38 10.46 -21.91
N LEU A 508 22.09 10.40 -21.58
CA LEU A 508 21.05 9.85 -22.45
C LEU A 508 20.45 10.95 -23.31
N THR A 509 20.34 10.74 -24.61
CA THR A 509 19.71 11.67 -25.55
C THR A 509 18.69 10.91 -26.38
N TYR A 510 17.41 11.20 -26.20
CA TYR A 510 16.36 10.75 -27.12
C TYR A 510 16.22 11.74 -28.27
N THR A 511 16.19 11.25 -29.50
CA THR A 511 15.94 12.04 -30.71
C THR A 511 14.76 11.42 -31.43
N SER A 512 13.67 12.16 -31.57
CA SER A 512 12.56 11.79 -32.46
C SER A 512 12.85 12.27 -33.90
N PRO A 513 12.20 11.70 -34.93
CA PRO A 513 12.17 12.31 -36.24
C PRO A 513 11.68 13.75 -36.12
N THR A 514 12.50 14.72 -36.50
CA THR A 514 12.09 16.12 -36.51
C THR A 514 10.95 16.27 -37.52
N LYS A 515 9.80 16.85 -37.11
CA LYS A 515 8.93 17.53 -38.08
C LYS A 515 9.71 18.75 -38.55
N GLU A 516 10.40 18.66 -39.67
CA GLU A 516 10.97 19.83 -40.34
C GLU A 516 9.82 20.83 -40.54
N ARG A 517 9.84 21.94 -39.80
CA ARG A 517 9.15 23.15 -40.23
C ARG A 517 10.16 23.87 -41.09
N GLU A 518 9.94 23.86 -42.40
CA GLU A 518 10.60 24.82 -43.28
C GLU A 518 10.28 26.21 -42.72
N PHE A 519 11.30 26.94 -42.27
CA PHE A 519 11.17 28.36 -42.09
C PHE A 519 11.23 28.96 -43.48
N ASP A 520 10.12 29.54 -43.94
CA ASP A 520 10.10 30.32 -45.18
C ASP A 520 11.21 31.36 -45.12
N ARG A 521 12.10 31.32 -46.12
CA ARG A 521 13.24 32.23 -46.24
C ARG A 521 12.73 33.68 -46.27
N ALA A 522 12.98 34.42 -45.19
CA ALA A 522 12.79 35.87 -45.13
C ALA A 522 13.98 36.61 -45.76
#